data_AF-A0A966D1C7-F1
#
_entry.id   AF-A0A966D1C7-F1
#
_cell.length_a   1.000
_cell.length_b   1.000
_cell.length_c   1.000
_cell.angle_alpha   90.00
_cell.angle_beta   90.00
_cell.angle_gamma   90.00
#
_symmetry.space_group_name_H-M   'P 1'
#
loop_
_entity.id
_entity.type
_entity.pdbx_description
1 polymer ?
#
loop_
_entity_poly.entity_id
_entity_poly.type
_entity_poly.pdbx_seq_one_letter_code
_entity_poly.pdbx_strand_id
1 'polypeptide(L)' 'LAEFKLQKNGVTKYHPILEWNSKMIYKYRQLYNLPAHPLEEKGYLSIGCLPCTSSATEAGERGGRWLGSNKTECGIHTK' A
#
# COMPACT_ATOMS: atom_id res chain seq x y z
N LEU A 1 1.22 -15.99 -8.07
CA LEU A 1 0.10 -15.81 -9.05
C LEU A 1 -0.98 -14.99 -8.37
N ALA A 2 -1.79 -14.23 -9.12
CA ALA A 2 -2.94 -13.52 -8.53
C ALA A 2 -3.79 -14.47 -7.68
N GLU A 3 -4.19 -14.01 -6.49
CA GLU A 3 -4.73 -14.89 -5.44
C GLU A 3 -6.18 -14.53 -5.11
N PHE A 4 -7.03 -15.55 -4.98
CA PHE A 4 -8.35 -15.46 -4.36
C PHE A 4 -8.29 -15.98 -2.93
N LYS A 5 -8.78 -15.19 -1.97
CA LYS A 5 -8.80 -15.53 -0.54
C LYS A 5 -10.19 -15.29 0.05
N LEU A 6 -10.86 -16.37 0.46
CA LEU A 6 -12.12 -16.28 1.20
C LEU A 6 -11.88 -15.66 2.58
N GLN A 7 -12.55 -14.55 2.88
CA GLN A 7 -12.48 -13.89 4.19
C GLN A 7 -13.50 -14.50 5.15
N LYS A 8 -13.35 -14.25 6.46
CA LYS A 8 -14.23 -14.82 7.50
C LYS A 8 -15.67 -14.32 7.39
N ASN A 9 -15.87 -13.14 6.83
CA ASN A 9 -17.19 -12.55 6.57
C ASN A 9 -17.87 -13.09 5.29
N GLY A 10 -17.31 -14.11 4.64
CA GLY A 10 -17.85 -14.72 3.42
C GLY A 10 -17.52 -13.98 2.13
N VAL A 11 -16.78 -12.87 2.19
CA VAL A 11 -16.37 -12.12 0.99
C VAL A 11 -15.09 -12.72 0.41
N THR A 12 -15.07 -12.96 -0.91
CA THR A 12 -13.85 -13.35 -1.61
C THR A 12 -13.01 -12.12 -1.94
N LYS A 13 -11.79 -12.07 -1.41
CA LYS A 13 -10.80 -11.02 -1.72
C LYS A 13 -9.90 -11.49 -2.87
N TYR A 14 -9.73 -10.66 -3.89
CA TYR A 14 -8.87 -10.95 -5.04
C TYR A 14 -7.72 -9.93 -5.11
N HIS A 15 -6.48 -10.41 -5.28
CA HIS A 15 -5.28 -9.57 -5.40
C HIS A 15 -4.69 -9.67 -6.81
N PRO A 16 -5.16 -8.87 -7.79
CA PRO A 16 -4.73 -8.97 -9.19
C PRO A 16 -3.26 -8.62 -9.42
N ILE A 17 -2.69 -7.78 -8.55
CA ILE A 17 -1.33 -7.26 -8.67
C ILE A 17 -0.41 -7.77 -7.55
N LEU A 18 -0.71 -8.96 -6.99
CA LEU A 18 0.03 -9.51 -5.85
C LEU A 18 1.54 -9.65 -6.10
N GLU A 19 1.93 -10.00 -7.32
CA GLU A 19 3.33 -10.22 -7.72
C GLU A 19 4.04 -8.93 -8.17
N TRP A 20 3.33 -7.80 -8.20
CA TRP A 20 3.93 -6.56 -8.69
C TRP A 20 4.89 -6.01 -7.64
N ASN A 21 6.11 -5.71 -8.10
CA ASN A 21 7.05 -4.92 -7.33
C ASN A 21 7.00 -3.44 -7.77
N SER A 22 7.68 -2.57 -7.02
CA SER A 22 7.68 -1.12 -7.22
C SER A 22 8.15 -0.71 -8.63
N LYS A 23 9.07 -1.49 -9.26
CA LYS A 23 9.52 -1.23 -10.63
C LYS A 23 8.41 -1.51 -11.65
N MET A 24 7.62 -2.56 -11.45
CA MET A 24 6.47 -2.86 -12.32
C MET A 24 5.40 -1.78 -12.20
N ILE A 25 5.09 -1.34 -10.97
CA ILE A 25 4.16 -0.24 -10.70
C ILE A 25 4.62 1.04 -11.40
N TYR A 26 5.90 1.39 -11.25
CA TYR A 26 6.48 2.57 -11.91
C TYR A 26 6.35 2.50 -13.43
N LYS A 27 6.77 1.40 -14.05
CA LYS A 27 6.67 1.21 -15.51
C LYS A 27 5.24 1.32 -16.02
N TYR A 28 4.28 0.73 -15.29
CA TYR A 28 2.88 0.79 -15.68
C TYR A 28 2.33 2.23 -15.60
N ARG A 29 2.66 2.98 -14.54
CA ARG A 29 2.28 4.39 -14.42
C ARG A 29 2.80 5.23 -15.59
N GLN A 30 4.05 5.01 -16.01
CA GLN A 30 4.63 5.72 -17.15
C GLN A 30 3.95 5.34 -18.48
N LEU A 31 3.74 4.04 -18.72
CA LEU A 31 3.13 3.54 -19.96
C LEU A 31 1.72 4.12 -20.20
N TYR A 32 0.95 4.28 -19.14
CA TYR A 32 -0.44 4.77 -19.20
C TYR A 32 -0.60 6.22 -18.75
N ASN A 33 0.50 6.95 -18.56
CA ASN A 33 0.52 8.35 -18.13
C ASN A 33 -0.36 8.62 -16.89
N LEU A 34 -0.27 7.76 -15.88
CA LEU A 34 -1.05 7.87 -14.64
C LEU A 34 -0.43 8.92 -13.71
N PRO A 35 -1.22 9.86 -13.17
CA PRO A 35 -0.69 10.89 -12.29
C PRO A 35 -0.16 10.31 -10.97
N ALA A 36 0.85 10.96 -10.41
CA ALA A 36 1.32 10.68 -9.07
C ALA A 36 0.37 11.24 -8.02
N HIS A 37 0.39 10.64 -6.83
CA HIS A 37 -0.25 11.30 -5.69
C HIS A 37 0.61 12.50 -5.28
N PRO A 38 0.04 13.70 -5.02
CA PRO A 38 0.84 14.89 -4.71
C PRO A 38 1.78 14.72 -3.51
N LEU A 39 1.40 13.94 -2.50
CA LEU A 39 2.25 13.67 -1.35
C LEU A 39 3.47 12.77 -1.64
N GLU A 40 3.50 12.09 -2.79
CA GLU A 40 4.67 11.28 -3.20
C GLU A 40 5.92 12.18 -3.35
N GLU A 41 5.75 13.38 -3.91
CA GLU A 41 6.84 14.37 -4.05
C GLU A 41 7.36 14.88 -2.70
N LYS A 42 6.53 14.78 -1.66
CA LYS A 42 6.85 15.15 -0.27
C LYS A 42 7.42 13.98 0.53
N GLY A 43 7.73 12.86 -0.14
CA GLY A 43 8.34 11.69 0.47
C GLY A 43 7.36 10.72 1.13
N TYR A 44 6.05 10.80 0.86
CA TYR A 44 5.07 9.85 1.42
C TYR A 44 4.91 8.63 0.51
N LEU A 45 5.60 7.52 0.83
CA LEU A 45 5.59 6.30 0.02
C LEU A 45 4.42 5.34 0.32
N SER A 46 3.78 5.45 1.49
CA SER A 46 2.56 4.72 1.83
C SER A 46 1.58 5.67 2.51
N ILE A 47 0.42 5.90 1.89
CA ILE A 47 -0.55 6.91 2.31
C ILE A 47 -1.77 6.25 2.97
N GLY A 48 -2.19 6.79 4.11
CA GLY A 48 -3.42 6.40 4.81
C GLY A 48 -4.08 7.61 5.47
N CYS A 49 -4.70 7.42 6.64
CA CYS A 49 -5.26 8.53 7.40
C CYS A 49 -4.16 9.47 7.93
N LEU A 50 -4.46 10.77 8.04
CA LEU A 50 -3.54 11.81 8.51
C LEU A 50 -2.79 11.44 9.82
N PRO A 51 -3.43 10.97 10.91
CA PRO A 51 -2.70 10.70 12.16
C PRO A 51 -1.86 9.40 12.13
N CYS A 52 -1.98 8.59 11.07
CA CYS A 52 -1.34 7.28 10.97
C CYS A 52 -0.33 7.19 9.83
N THR A 53 0.04 8.32 9.24
CA THR A 53 0.86 8.42 8.03
C THR A 53 1.89 9.51 8.21
N SER A 54 3.14 9.18 7.94
CA SER A 54 4.29 10.09 7.94
C SER A 54 5.11 9.89 6.65
N SER A 55 6.12 10.75 6.43
CA SER A 55 7.07 10.56 5.34
C SER A 55 7.81 9.22 5.48
N ALA A 56 8.43 8.79 4.39
CA ALA A 56 9.21 7.57 4.35
C ALA A 56 10.26 7.51 5.47
N THR A 57 10.51 6.31 5.95
CA THR A 57 11.57 6.00 6.90
C THR A 57 12.47 4.92 6.32
N GLU A 58 13.59 4.62 6.99
CA GLU A 58 14.50 3.54 6.59
C GLU A 58 13.85 2.14 6.71
N ALA A 59 12.68 2.03 7.34
CA ALA A 59 11.94 0.77 7.52
C ALA A 59 11.15 0.31 6.27
N GLY A 60 11.46 0.87 5.09
CA GLY A 60 10.86 0.51 3.81
C GLY A 60 9.58 1.28 3.46
N GLU A 61 8.90 0.86 2.39
CA GLU A 61 7.81 1.63 1.76
C GLU A 61 6.64 1.93 2.71
N ARG A 62 6.29 0.98 3.59
CA ARG A 62 5.23 1.14 4.60
C ARG A 62 5.75 1.67 5.95
N GLY A 63 7.05 1.96 6.07
CA GLY A 63 7.69 2.38 7.31
C GLY A 63 7.13 3.67 7.91
N GLY A 64 6.53 4.54 7.09
CA GLY A 64 5.84 5.74 7.55
C GLY A 64 4.43 5.50 8.13
N ARG A 65 3.93 4.26 8.15
CA ARG A 65 2.61 3.91 8.68
C ARG A 65 2.70 3.50 10.16
N TRP A 66 1.82 4.06 10.99
CA TRP A 66 1.69 3.69 12.41
C TRP A 66 3.00 3.76 13.22
N LEU A 67 3.82 4.81 12.99
CA LEU A 67 5.05 5.04 13.76
C LEU A 67 4.79 5.01 15.28
N GLY A 68 5.66 4.32 16.01
CA GLY A 68 5.55 4.17 17.46
C GLY A 68 4.43 3.22 17.93
N SER A 69 3.80 2.48 17.02
CA SER A 69 2.77 1.48 17.34
C SER A 69 3.21 0.07 16.93
N ASN A 70 2.66 -0.95 17.59
CA ASN A 70 2.83 -2.36 17.20
C ASN A 70 1.89 -2.78 16.06
N LYS A 71 1.17 -1.84 15.46
CA LYS A 71 0.21 -2.11 14.39
C LYS A 71 0.92 -2.34 13.06
N THR A 72 0.70 -3.52 12.49
CA THR A 72 1.27 -3.90 11.18
C THR A 72 0.25 -3.84 10.04
N GLU A 73 -1.05 -3.94 10.34
CA GLU A 73 -2.08 -4.01 9.31
C GLU A 73 -3.37 -3.25 9.66
N CYS A 74 -4.04 -2.70 8.63
CA CYS A 74 -5.27 -1.94 8.78
C CYS A 74 -6.47 -2.88 9.02
N GLY A 75 -7.48 -2.39 9.75
CA GLY A 75 -8.69 -3.15 10.07
C GLY A 75 -9.47 -3.63 8.84
N ILE A 76 -9.26 -3.02 7.68
CA ILE A 76 -9.87 -3.43 6.40
C ILE A 76 -9.31 -4.77 5.87
N HIS A 77 -8.18 -5.24 6.42
CA HIS A 77 -7.55 -6.50 6.01
C HIS A 77 -7.58 -7.58 7.10
N THR A 78 -7.94 -7.26 8.35
CA THR A 78 -7.85 -8.20 9.49
C THR A 78 -9.13 -8.98 9.77
N LYS A 79 -10.24 -8.68 9.08
CA LYS A 79 -11.55 -9.29 9.29
C LYS A 79 -12.04 -10.00 8.04
#